data_AF-A0A2A2GZV3-F1
#
_entry.id   AF-A0A2A2GZV3-F1
#
_cell.length_a   1.000
_cell.length_b   1.000
_cell.length_c   1.000
_cell.angle_alpha   90.00
_cell.angle_beta   90.00
_cell.angle_gamma   90.00
#
_symmetry.space_group_name_H-M   'P 1'
#
loop_
_entity.id
_entity.type
_entity.pdbx_description
1 polymer ?
#
loop_
_entity_poly.entity_id
_entity_poly.type
_entity_poly.pdbx_seq_one_letter_code
_entity_poly.pdbx_strand_id
1 'polypeptide(L)'
;MQVSIQQLVYSLTDAIDTSTSAGRFFFHVMSALAQMERELIVERTKAGLAAARSRGRIGGRPYSLSSAQQEQAKKLLESGNSRKQLALLYGVSLASMYKYFPVNRNAQISSDEK
;
A
#
# COMPACT_ATOMS: atom_id res chain seq x y z
N MET A 1 -30.65 -3.20 32.01
CA MET A 1 -31.62 -3.62 30.98
C MET A 1 -31.01 -3.30 29.61
N GLN A 2 -30.38 -4.28 28.98
CA GLN A 2 -29.64 -4.08 27.74
C GLN A 2 -30.63 -4.21 26.58
N VAL A 3 -31.05 -3.10 25.98
CA VAL A 3 -31.92 -3.12 24.80
C VAL A 3 -31.05 -3.50 23.60
N SER A 4 -31.05 -4.79 23.26
CA SER A 4 -30.43 -5.28 22.01
C SER A 4 -31.27 -4.80 20.84
N ILE A 5 -30.76 -3.84 20.08
CA ILE A 5 -31.36 -3.41 18.83
C ILE A 5 -30.99 -4.46 17.78
N GLN A 6 -31.84 -5.46 17.56
CA GLN A 6 -31.77 -6.29 16.35
C GLN A 6 -32.34 -5.46 15.20
N GLN A 7 -31.46 -4.85 14.38
CA GLN A 7 -31.88 -4.24 13.13
C GLN A 7 -32.33 -5.35 12.17
N LEU A 8 -33.63 -5.37 11.88
CA LEU A 8 -34.24 -6.22 10.86
C LEU A 8 -34.09 -5.56 9.49
N VAL A 9 -33.67 -6.33 8.49
CA VAL A 9 -33.56 -5.89 7.10
C VAL A 9 -34.74 -6.46 6.32
N TYR A 10 -35.49 -5.57 5.66
CA TYR A 10 -36.61 -5.92 4.80
C TYR A 10 -36.36 -5.32 3.41
N SER A 11 -36.06 -6.16 2.42
CA SER A 11 -35.90 -5.69 1.03
C SER A 11 -37.26 -5.67 0.34
N LEU A 12 -37.66 -4.50 -0.18
CA LEU A 12 -38.92 -4.31 -0.91
C LEU A 12 -38.88 -4.91 -2.33
N THR A 13 -37.69 -5.02 -2.91
CA THR A 13 -37.48 -5.54 -4.28
C THR A 13 -37.10 -7.01 -4.31
N ASP A 14 -36.32 -7.48 -3.34
CA ASP A 14 -35.78 -8.85 -3.34
C ASP A 14 -36.54 -9.80 -2.39
N ALA A 15 -37.60 -9.33 -1.73
CA ALA A 15 -38.42 -10.07 -0.78
C ALA A 15 -37.62 -10.78 0.34
N ILE A 16 -36.45 -10.25 0.70
CA ILE A 16 -35.63 -10.77 1.81
C ILE A 16 -36.17 -10.16 3.10
N ASP A 17 -36.89 -10.99 3.87
CA ASP A 17 -37.38 -10.65 5.20
C ASP A 17 -36.63 -11.44 6.28
N THR A 18 -35.67 -10.79 6.94
CA THR A 18 -34.88 -11.42 8.02
C THR A 18 -35.67 -11.58 9.33
N SER A 19 -36.94 -11.18 9.38
CA SER A 19 -37.81 -11.42 10.55
C SER A 19 -38.19 -12.91 10.68
N THR A 20 -38.22 -13.65 9.57
CA THR A 20 -38.53 -15.08 9.53
C THR A 20 -37.28 -15.94 9.68
N SER A 21 -37.42 -17.16 10.20
CA SER A 21 -36.31 -18.13 10.27
C SER A 21 -35.76 -18.49 8.87
N ALA A 22 -36.66 -18.62 7.89
CA ALA A 22 -36.30 -18.88 6.50
C ALA A 22 -35.51 -17.72 5.87
N GLY A 23 -35.93 -16.47 6.09
CA GLY A 23 -35.22 -15.30 5.54
C GLY A 23 -33.86 -15.06 6.18
N ARG A 24 -33.69 -15.34 7.48
CA ARG A 24 -32.35 -15.34 8.11
C ARG A 24 -31.43 -16.40 7.52
N PHE A 25 -31.93 -17.62 7.32
CA PHE A 25 -31.16 -18.69 6.69
C PHE A 25 -30.72 -18.28 5.27
N PHE A 26 -31.65 -17.79 4.45
CA PHE A 26 -31.35 -17.35 3.09
C PHE A 26 -30.32 -16.21 3.08
N PHE A 27 -30.46 -15.23 3.97
CA PHE A 27 -29.50 -14.14 4.11
C PHE A 27 -28.09 -14.64 4.44
N HIS A 28 -27.95 -15.63 5.33
CA HIS A 28 -26.65 -16.24 5.63
C HIS A 28 -26.06 -16.99 4.44
N VAL A 29 -26.88 -17.74 3.69
CA VAL A 29 -26.42 -18.43 2.49
C VAL A 29 -25.93 -17.42 1.43
N MET A 30 -26.69 -16.36 1.19
CA MET A 30 -26.28 -15.29 0.27
C MET A 30 -25.01 -14.57 0.75
N SER A 31 -24.86 -14.36 2.05
CA SER A 31 -23.65 -13.78 2.64
C SER A 31 -22.43 -14.67 2.39
N ALA A 32 -22.57 -15.99 2.56
CA ALA A 32 -21.51 -16.95 2.28
C ALA A 32 -21.13 -16.98 0.78
N LEU A 33 -22.12 -16.91 -0.11
CA LEU A 33 -21.87 -16.81 -1.55
C LEU A 33 -21.14 -15.52 -1.92
N ALA A 34 -21.57 -14.38 -1.37
CA ALA A 34 -20.92 -13.09 -1.61
C ALA A 34 -19.45 -13.10 -1.13
N GLN A 35 -19.17 -13.76 -0.01
CA GLN A 35 -17.80 -13.94 0.47
C GLN A 35 -16.97 -14.81 -0.50
N MET A 36 -17.51 -15.95 -0.96
CA MET A 36 -16.85 -16.81 -1.92
C MET A 36 -16.52 -16.07 -3.23
N GLU A 37 -17.47 -15.30 -3.76
CA GLU A 37 -17.23 -14.49 -4.97
C GLU A 37 -16.13 -13.46 -4.76
N ARG A 38 -16.11 -12.81 -3.59
CA ARG A 38 -15.05 -11.86 -3.23
C ARG A 38 -13.68 -12.54 -3.22
N GLU A 39 -13.59 -13.73 -2.65
CA GLU A 39 -12.36 -14.53 -2.60
C GLU A 39 -11.87 -14.90 -4.01
N LEU A 40 -12.77 -15.37 -4.88
CA LEU A 40 -12.45 -15.69 -6.29
C LEU A 40 -11.93 -14.46 -7.06
N ILE A 41 -12.50 -13.28 -6.85
CA ILE A 41 -12.02 -12.03 -7.46
C ILE A 41 -10.60 -11.69 -6.97
N VAL A 42 -10.33 -11.88 -5.68
CA VAL A 42 -8.99 -11.65 -5.10
C VAL A 42 -7.97 -12.61 -5.72
N GLU A 43 -8.31 -13.88 -5.83
CA GLU A 43 -7.43 -14.90 -6.44
C GLU A 43 -7.09 -14.56 -7.88
N ARG A 44 -8.09 -14.22 -8.71
CA ARG A 44 -7.87 -13.79 -10.10
C ARG A 44 -6.98 -12.56 -10.19
N THR A 45 -7.19 -11.59 -9.30
CA THR A 45 -6.36 -10.37 -9.26
C THR A 45 -4.91 -10.71 -8.93
N LYS A 46 -4.68 -11.59 -7.94
CA LYS A 46 -3.34 -12.05 -7.56
C LYS A 46 -2.67 -12.81 -8.71
N ALA A 47 -3.39 -13.70 -9.38
CA ALA A 47 -2.88 -14.43 -10.55
C ALA A 47 -2.50 -13.48 -11.68
N GLY A 48 -3.33 -12.48 -11.98
CA GLY A 48 -3.03 -11.44 -12.97
C GLY A 48 -1.80 -10.61 -12.61
N LEU A 49 -1.65 -10.22 -11.35
CA LEU A 49 -0.46 -9.51 -10.85
C LEU A 49 0.80 -10.37 -10.96
N ALA A 50 0.72 -11.67 -10.63
CA ALA A 50 1.84 -12.60 -10.75
C ALA A 50 2.28 -12.74 -12.22
N ALA A 51 1.32 -12.92 -13.14
CA ALA A 51 1.60 -12.98 -14.57
C ALA A 51 2.16 -11.66 -15.13
N ALA A 52 1.73 -10.51 -14.61
CA ALA A 52 2.30 -9.23 -15.00
C ALA A 52 3.75 -9.07 -14.50
N ARG A 53 4.04 -9.51 -13.28
CA ARG A 53 5.39 -9.52 -12.71
C ARG A 53 6.33 -10.45 -13.49
N SER A 54 5.87 -11.63 -13.90
CA SER A 54 6.71 -12.54 -14.71
C SER A 54 7.07 -11.96 -16.08
N ARG A 55 6.21 -11.09 -16.64
CA ARG A 55 6.52 -10.29 -17.84
C ARG A 55 7.42 -9.08 -17.58
N GLY A 56 7.94 -8.91 -16.36
CA GLY A 56 8.85 -7.82 -16.00
C GLY A 56 8.17 -6.52 -15.57
N ARG A 57 6.84 -6.49 -15.39
CA ARG A 57 6.17 -5.29 -14.86
C ARG A 57 6.49 -5.10 -13.38
N ILE A 58 7.18 -4.00 -13.07
CA ILE A 58 7.36 -3.52 -11.71
C ILE A 58 6.11 -2.71 -11.32
N GLY A 59 5.28 -3.26 -10.44
CA GLY A 59 4.10 -2.58 -9.90
C GLY A 59 4.46 -1.58 -8.78
N GLY A 60 3.45 -0.88 -8.25
CA GLY A 60 3.62 0.06 -7.13
C GLY A 60 3.77 1.52 -7.58
N ARG A 61 4.03 2.41 -6.61
CA ARG A 61 4.25 3.84 -6.86
C ARG A 61 5.63 4.03 -7.52
N PRO A 62 5.74 4.80 -8.63
CA PRO A 62 7.03 5.07 -9.25
C PRO A 62 7.97 5.81 -8.29
N TYR A 63 9.27 5.56 -8.45
CA TYR A 63 10.30 6.29 -7.71
C TYR A 63 10.26 7.79 -8.05
N SER A 64 10.47 8.64 -7.06
CA SER A 64 10.50 10.09 -7.22
C SER A 64 11.76 10.60 -7.93
N LEU A 65 12.84 9.80 -7.95
CA LEU A 65 14.08 10.09 -8.65
C LEU A 65 14.41 8.94 -9.59
N SER A 66 14.77 9.26 -10.84
CA SER A 66 15.34 8.30 -11.80
C SER A 66 16.68 7.76 -11.30
N SER A 67 17.11 6.59 -11.76
CA SER A 67 18.43 6.02 -11.44
C SER A 67 19.57 6.99 -11.78
N ALA A 68 19.52 7.63 -12.94
CA ALA A 68 20.51 8.63 -13.35
C ALA A 68 20.52 9.85 -12.41
N GLN A 69 19.36 10.29 -11.94
CA GLN A 69 19.25 11.39 -10.98
C GLN A 69 19.77 10.99 -9.60
N GLN A 70 19.58 9.74 -9.19
CA GLN A 70 20.14 9.22 -7.94
C GLN A 70 21.68 9.18 -8.00
N GLU A 71 22.26 8.73 -9.11
CA GLU A 71 23.72 8.74 -9.30
C GLU A 71 24.30 10.16 -9.30
N GLN A 72 23.65 11.10 -10.00
CA GLN A 72 24.05 12.50 -10.00
C GLN A 72 23.94 13.11 -8.59
N ALA A 73 22.82 12.88 -7.90
CA ALA A 73 22.61 13.37 -6.54
C ALA A 73 23.65 12.82 -5.57
N LYS A 74 24.06 11.55 -5.73
CA LYS A 74 25.14 10.93 -4.94
C LYS A 74 26.47 11.68 -5.13
N LYS A 75 26.86 11.94 -6.38
CA LYS A 75 28.09 12.69 -6.69
C LYS A 75 28.05 14.11 -6.12
N LEU A 76 26.90 14.78 -6.21
CA LEU A 76 26.71 16.13 -5.65
C LEU A 76 26.77 16.14 -4.11
N LEU A 77 26.30 15.07 -3.46
CA LEU A 77 26.44 14.90 -2.01
C LEU A 77 27.90 14.68 -1.60
N GLU A 78 28.63 13.85 -2.35
CA GLU A 78 30.06 13.61 -2.13
C GLU A 78 30.90 14.87 -2.36
N SER A 79 30.49 15.73 -3.29
CA SER A 79 31.12 17.04 -3.51
C SER A 79 30.75 18.10 -2.45
N GLY A 80 30.00 17.74 -1.40
CA GLY A 80 29.71 18.60 -0.25
C GLY A 80 28.41 19.42 -0.35
N ASN A 81 27.54 19.19 -1.34
CA ASN A 81 26.26 19.91 -1.41
C ASN A 81 25.29 19.47 -0.30
N SER A 82 24.49 20.41 0.20
CA SER A 82 23.51 20.08 1.24
C SER A 82 22.33 19.28 0.68
N ARG A 83 21.89 18.26 1.42
CA ARG A 83 20.67 17.49 1.13
C ARG A 83 19.43 18.39 0.95
N LYS A 84 19.37 19.52 1.66
CA LYS A 84 18.27 20.50 1.53
C LYS A 84 18.27 21.21 0.19
N GLN A 85 19.46 21.58 -0.31
CA GLN A 85 19.61 22.23 -1.61
C GLN A 85 19.24 21.25 -2.74
N LEU A 86 19.70 20.00 -2.64
CA LEU A 86 19.36 18.97 -3.62
C LEU A 86 17.87 18.62 -3.62
N ALA A 87 17.23 18.58 -2.45
CA ALA A 87 15.79 18.37 -2.34
C ALA A 87 15.00 19.43 -3.14
N LEU A 88 15.39 20.70 -3.01
CA LEU A 88 14.80 21.80 -3.77
C LEU A 88 15.08 21.69 -5.27
N LEU A 89 16.33 21.39 -5.65
CA LEU A 89 16.76 21.26 -7.04
C LEU A 89 15.96 20.16 -7.78
N TYR A 90 15.77 19.01 -7.15
CA TYR A 90 15.04 17.88 -7.73
C TYR A 90 13.54 17.92 -7.47
N GLY A 91 13.02 18.94 -6.79
CA GLY A 91 11.59 19.08 -6.47
C GLY A 91 11.03 17.96 -5.58
N VAL A 92 11.88 17.34 -4.75
CA VAL A 92 11.50 16.24 -3.85
C VAL A 92 11.51 16.70 -2.38
N SER A 93 10.73 16.03 -1.53
CA SER A 93 10.75 16.34 -0.10
C SER A 93 12.11 15.99 0.53
N LEU A 94 12.49 16.72 1.58
CA LEU A 94 13.72 16.43 2.34
C LEU A 94 13.72 14.99 2.89
N ALA A 95 12.56 14.50 3.31
CA ALA A 95 12.37 13.11 3.74
C ALA A 95 12.69 12.10 2.62
N SER A 96 12.33 12.42 1.38
CA SER A 96 12.71 11.60 0.22
C SER A 96 14.22 11.55 0.03
N MET A 97 14.91 12.70 0.18
CA MET A 97 16.38 12.73 0.12
C MET A 97 17.05 11.87 1.19
N TYR A 98 16.58 11.92 2.44
CA TYR A 98 17.10 11.05 3.50
C TYR A 98 16.75 9.56 3.29
N LYS A 99 15.62 9.26 2.65
CA LYS A 99 15.24 7.89 2.29
C LYS A 99 16.19 7.27 1.26
N TYR A 100 16.62 8.04 0.24
CA TYR A 100 17.60 7.56 -0.73
C TYR A 100 19.04 7.60 -0.19
N PHE A 101 19.38 8.60 0.62
CA PHE A 101 20.74 8.84 1.11
C PHE A 101 20.80 8.98 2.63
N PRO A 102 20.67 7.87 3.38
CA PRO A 102 20.75 7.88 4.84
C PRO A 102 22.14 8.33 5.31
N VAL A 103 22.21 8.95 6.48
CA VAL A 103 23.47 9.30 7.13
C VAL A 103 23.96 8.08 7.89
N ASN A 104 25.02 7.43 7.41
CA ASN A 104 25.70 6.38 8.17
C ASN A 104 26.45 7.01 9.34
N ARG A 105 25.81 7.04 10.52
CA ARG A 105 26.40 7.54 11.76
C ARG A 105 27.64 6.73 12.19
N ASN A 106 27.74 5.47 11.78
CA ASN A 106 28.81 4.55 12.20
C ASN A 106 30.14 4.72 11.43
N ALA A 107 30.19 5.53 10.37
CA ALA A 107 31.42 5.74 9.59
C ALA A 107 32.34 6.85 10.14
N GLN A 108 31.89 7.60 11.16
CA GLN A 108 32.63 8.74 11.72
C GLN A 108 33.49 8.39 12.94
N ILE A 109 33.39 7.16 13.48
CA ILE A 109 34.06 6.77 14.73
C ILE A 109 35.51 6.28 14.50
N SER A 110 35.90 5.94 13.27
CA SER A 110 37.23 5.37 12.97
C SER A 110 38.31 6.38 12.57
N SER A 111 38.01 7.67 12.49
CA SER A 111 38.96 8.73 12.09
C SER A 111 39.50 9.56 13.24
N ASP A 112 38.97 9.41 14.46
CA ASP A 112 39.34 10.22 15.63
C ASP A 112 40.29 9.50 16.61
N GLU A 113 40.84 8.33 16.25
CA GLU A 113 41.72 7.52 17.13
C GLU A 113 43.16 7.36 16.60
N LYS A 114 43.74 8.42 16.03
CA LYS A 114 45.20 8.54 15.88
C LYS A 114 45.70 9.92 16.27
#